data_AF-A0A3M1Z3K0-F1
#
_entry.id   AF-A0A3M1Z3K0-F1
#
_cell.length_a   1.000
_cell.length_b   1.000
_cell.length_c   1.000
_cell.angle_alpha   90.00
_cell.angle_beta   90.00
_cell.angle_gamma   90.00
#
_symmetry.space_group_name_H-M   'P 1'
#
loop_
_entity.id
_entity.type
_entity.pdbx_description
1 polymer ?
#
loop_
_entity_poly.entity_id
_entity_poly.type
_entity_poly.pdbx_seq_one_letter_code
_entity_poly.pdbx_strand_id
1 'polypeptide(L)'
;MRLRSVSIAAFAAALALAAGCREDTGLRFSHALHAEEAACSDCHRGDEGLRTGMEPCKDCHEIDEQNPSEACLTCHTRAGDEDYAVSKAPRGRTYADVVFDHDPHEVVDCSRCHGATAGAENLAGVEFPGMDVCMGCHDGDQAPAECSTCHSRIRVGQKPPSHDGLWEKRHGKRGDLREATCRLCHPGPDACRTCHRAEKPRSHTLGWKDRSHGLEARHDRDNCRACHTATFCSDCHREAPRSHSPRNGWLASGHRIRGAAERENCRVCHTRTEASCLACHPQGY
;
A
#
# COMPACT_ATOMS: atom_id res chain seq x y z
N MET A 1 12.62 44.81 49.72
CA MET A 1 11.46 44.01 49.29
C MET A 1 11.97 42.72 48.68
N ARG A 2 11.91 41.59 49.40
CA ARG A 2 12.43 40.28 48.95
C ARG A 2 11.33 39.56 48.16
N LEU A 3 11.52 39.40 46.85
CA LEU A 3 10.63 38.61 46.00
C LEU A 3 10.80 37.13 46.34
N ARG A 4 9.70 36.49 46.77
CA ARG A 4 9.62 35.07 47.08
C ARG A 4 9.33 34.26 45.81
N SER A 5 9.97 33.10 45.77
CA SER A 5 10.01 32.06 44.75
C SER A 5 8.64 31.50 44.38
N VAL A 6 8.45 31.19 43.09
CA VAL A 6 7.52 30.15 42.63
C VAL A 6 8.24 29.32 41.58
N SER A 7 8.83 28.22 42.01
CA SER A 7 9.37 27.20 41.10
C SER A 7 8.23 26.28 40.69
N ILE A 8 7.78 26.40 39.44
CA ILE A 8 6.86 25.45 38.81
C ILE A 8 7.68 24.22 38.44
N ALA A 9 7.52 23.12 39.19
CA ALA A 9 8.10 21.84 38.85
C ALA A 9 7.40 21.30 37.59
N ALA A 10 8.08 21.35 36.45
CA ALA A 10 7.66 20.69 35.23
C ALA A 10 7.76 19.17 35.42
N PHE A 11 6.62 18.51 35.64
CA PHE A 11 6.50 17.05 35.57
C PHE A 11 6.61 16.65 34.10
N ALA A 12 7.83 16.35 33.64
CA ALA A 12 8.05 15.69 32.37
C ALA A 12 7.55 14.25 32.51
N ALA A 13 6.31 13.99 32.06
CA ALA A 13 5.81 12.65 31.87
C ALA A 13 6.67 11.99 30.79
N ALA A 14 7.59 11.12 31.22
CA ALA A 14 8.33 10.23 30.34
C ALA A 14 7.33 9.25 29.70
N LEU A 15 6.84 9.63 28.52
CA LEU A 15 6.11 8.74 27.63
C LEU A 15 7.13 7.71 27.13
N ALA A 16 7.29 6.62 27.87
CA ALA A 16 8.02 5.46 27.42
C ALA A 16 7.32 4.94 26.15
N LEU A 17 7.93 5.23 25.00
CA LEU A 17 7.68 4.54 23.76
C LEU A 17 7.95 3.06 24.00
N ALA A 18 6.90 2.31 24.31
CA ALA A 18 6.87 0.87 24.10
C ALA A 18 6.93 0.65 22.58
N ALA A 19 8.10 0.86 21.99
CA ALA A 19 8.52 0.10 20.83
C ALA A 19 8.37 -1.35 21.27
N GLY A 20 7.32 -2.03 20.78
CA GLY A 20 7.01 -3.38 21.20
C GLY A 20 8.27 -4.21 21.14
N CYS A 21 8.73 -4.69 22.30
CA CYS A 21 9.80 -5.66 22.37
C CYS A 21 9.33 -6.84 21.51
N ARG A 22 9.93 -7.04 20.34
CA ARG A 22 9.71 -8.27 19.57
C ARG A 22 10.16 -9.38 20.50
N GLU A 23 9.22 -10.25 20.90
CA GLU A 23 9.50 -11.37 21.79
C GLU A 23 10.63 -12.20 21.15
N ASP A 24 11.73 -12.35 21.89
CA ASP A 24 12.85 -13.19 21.48
C ASP A 24 12.35 -14.63 21.39
N THR A 25 12.57 -15.27 20.24
CA THR A 25 12.15 -16.65 19.99
C THR A 25 12.95 -17.66 20.79
N GLY A 26 13.99 -17.24 21.52
CA GLY A 26 14.84 -18.16 22.28
C GLY A 26 15.95 -18.80 21.44
N LEU A 27 16.06 -18.42 20.15
CA LEU A 27 16.97 -19.04 19.18
C LEU A 27 17.66 -17.99 18.30
N ARG A 28 18.99 -18.05 18.28
CA ARG A 28 19.91 -17.37 17.37
C ARG A 28 20.16 -18.28 16.18
N PHE A 29 19.48 -17.97 15.08
CA PHE A 29 19.65 -18.67 13.82
C PHE A 29 19.64 -17.69 12.65
N SER A 30 20.60 -17.82 11.74
CA SER A 30 20.74 -16.97 10.55
C SER A 30 20.61 -17.82 9.29
N HIS A 31 19.55 -17.59 8.50
CA HIS A 31 19.44 -18.20 7.17
C HIS A 31 20.55 -17.67 6.24
N ALA A 32 20.95 -16.41 6.39
CA ALA A 32 22.02 -15.81 5.58
C ALA A 32 23.34 -16.57 5.68
N LEU A 33 23.69 -17.09 6.86
CA LEU A 33 24.91 -17.87 7.05
C LEU A 33 24.77 -19.33 6.55
N HIS A 34 23.60 -19.94 6.74
CA HIS A 34 23.41 -21.36 6.41
C HIS A 34 23.04 -21.59 4.94
N ALA A 35 22.37 -20.64 4.29
CA ALA A 35 21.95 -20.77 2.90
C ALA A 35 23.13 -20.73 1.91
N GLU A 36 24.32 -20.30 2.34
CA GLU A 36 25.55 -20.37 1.55
C GLU A 36 26.20 -21.77 1.57
N GLU A 37 25.93 -22.56 2.63
CA GLU A 37 26.60 -23.83 2.90
C GLU A 37 25.67 -25.05 2.81
N ALA A 38 24.34 -24.84 2.87
CA ALA A 38 23.33 -25.88 2.84
C ALA A 38 22.12 -25.49 1.98
N ALA A 39 21.50 -26.48 1.34
CA ALA A 39 20.24 -26.31 0.64
C ALA A 39 19.06 -26.21 1.62
N CYS A 40 17.96 -25.59 1.19
CA CYS A 40 16.77 -25.43 2.03
C CYS A 40 16.22 -26.79 2.52
N SER A 41 16.25 -27.79 1.65
CA SER A 41 15.78 -29.16 1.92
C SER A 41 16.65 -29.93 2.90
N ASP A 42 17.89 -29.50 3.13
CA ASP A 42 18.78 -30.15 4.10
C ASP A 42 18.25 -29.95 5.51
N CYS A 43 17.59 -28.81 5.78
CA CYS A 43 16.98 -28.51 7.08
C CYS A 43 15.45 -28.65 7.08
N HIS A 44 14.76 -28.36 5.97
CA HIS A 44 13.30 -28.38 5.87
C HIS A 44 12.80 -29.61 5.11
N ARG A 45 12.62 -30.72 5.83
CA ARG A 45 12.21 -32.02 5.28
C ARG A 45 10.69 -32.22 5.41
N GLY A 46 9.97 -32.01 4.30
CA GLY A 46 8.61 -32.52 3.98
C GLY A 46 7.46 -32.23 4.95
N ASP A 47 7.55 -32.69 6.20
CA ASP A 47 6.38 -32.93 7.04
C ASP A 47 6.44 -32.22 8.40
N GLU A 48 7.60 -31.71 8.81
CA GLU A 48 7.82 -31.12 10.15
C GLU A 48 7.25 -29.69 10.31
N GLY A 49 6.60 -29.17 9.26
CA GLY A 49 6.12 -27.79 9.21
C GLY A 49 7.25 -26.77 9.42
N LEU A 50 6.90 -25.60 9.93
CA LEU A 50 7.82 -24.47 10.17
C LEU A 50 8.93 -24.71 11.20
N ARG A 51 9.01 -25.91 11.77
CA ARG A 51 9.90 -26.23 12.88
C ARG A 51 10.81 -27.37 12.48
N THR A 52 12.02 -27.03 12.06
CA THR A 52 13.10 -28.00 12.17
C THR A 52 13.34 -28.27 13.66
N GLY A 53 13.41 -29.54 14.03
CA GLY A 53 13.93 -29.95 15.33
C GLY A 53 15.44 -29.76 15.41
N MET A 54 16.06 -30.31 16.45
CA MET A 54 17.52 -30.34 16.58
C MET A 54 18.18 -31.31 15.59
N GLU A 55 17.41 -32.23 15.01
CA GLU A 55 17.94 -33.29 14.15
C GLU A 55 18.74 -32.77 12.95
N PRO A 56 18.24 -31.83 12.13
CA PRO A 56 19.03 -31.32 10.99
C PRO A 56 20.25 -30.51 11.41
N CYS A 57 20.24 -29.91 12.61
CA CYS A 57 21.41 -29.24 13.15
C CYS A 57 22.53 -30.24 13.45
N LYS A 58 22.19 -31.42 13.97
CA LYS A 58 23.14 -32.49 14.33
C LYS A 58 23.82 -33.14 13.13
N ASP A 59 23.27 -32.98 11.93
CA ASP A 59 23.90 -33.46 10.70
C ASP A 59 25.24 -32.73 10.42
N CYS A 60 25.42 -31.51 10.94
CA CYS A 60 26.64 -30.72 10.78
C CYS A 60 27.29 -30.27 12.10
N HIS A 61 26.52 -30.13 13.18
CA HIS A 61 26.99 -29.66 14.47
C HIS A 61 27.00 -30.77 15.52
N GLU A 62 28.10 -30.88 16.27
CA GLU A 62 28.17 -31.77 17.43
C GLU A 62 27.35 -31.19 18.60
N ILE A 63 26.11 -31.68 18.76
CA ILE A 63 25.17 -31.21 19.79
C ILE A 63 24.81 -32.38 20.72
N ASP A 64 25.18 -32.26 21.98
CA ASP A 64 24.80 -33.21 23.04
C ASP A 64 23.57 -32.69 23.80
N GLU A 65 22.39 -33.16 23.39
CA GLU A 65 21.12 -32.83 24.03
C GLU A 65 20.97 -33.49 25.42
N GLN A 66 21.72 -34.55 25.70
CA GLN A 66 21.63 -35.27 26.97
C GLN A 66 22.44 -34.59 28.08
N ASN A 67 23.41 -33.75 27.72
CA ASN A 67 24.24 -33.02 28.66
C ASN A 67 24.31 -31.51 28.31
N PRO A 68 23.23 -30.74 28.56
CA PRO A 68 23.20 -29.31 28.28
C PRO A 68 24.29 -28.54 29.03
N SER A 69 24.93 -27.61 28.32
CA SER A 69 25.99 -26.75 28.88
C SER A 69 25.90 -25.33 28.34
N GLU A 70 26.81 -24.44 28.73
CA GLU A 70 26.86 -23.09 28.16
C GLU A 70 27.08 -23.09 26.64
N ALA A 71 27.60 -24.18 26.06
CA ALA A 71 27.72 -24.32 24.61
C ALA A 71 26.37 -24.19 23.89
N CYS A 72 25.28 -24.64 24.52
CA CYS A 72 23.93 -24.51 23.97
C CYS A 72 23.51 -23.03 23.79
N LEU A 73 24.11 -22.08 24.53
CA LEU A 73 23.84 -20.63 24.40
C LEU A 73 24.47 -19.99 23.16
N THR A 74 25.24 -20.77 22.40
CA THR A 74 25.67 -20.37 21.05
C THR A 74 24.45 -20.17 20.16
N CYS A 75 23.51 -21.11 20.24
CA CYS A 75 22.28 -21.11 19.44
C CYS A 75 21.08 -20.64 20.26
N HIS A 76 20.98 -20.97 21.54
CA HIS A 76 19.84 -20.58 22.38
C HIS A 76 20.05 -19.25 23.09
N THR A 77 18.97 -18.53 23.37
CA THR A 77 19.01 -17.33 24.24
C THR A 77 18.40 -17.63 25.60
N ARG A 78 18.90 -16.96 26.65
CA ARG A 78 18.31 -17.02 28.01
C ARG A 78 17.02 -16.18 28.10
N ALA A 79 16.12 -16.32 27.14
CA ALA A 79 14.87 -15.59 27.06
C ALA A 79 13.72 -16.47 27.58
N GLY A 80 13.64 -16.66 28.90
CA GLY A 80 12.57 -17.43 29.54
C GLY A 80 12.92 -17.92 30.94
N ASP A 81 12.02 -18.72 31.52
CA ASP A 81 12.21 -19.34 32.84
C ASP A 81 13.17 -20.56 32.80
N GLU A 82 13.60 -20.97 31.60
CA GLU A 82 14.52 -22.08 31.37
C GLU A 82 15.69 -21.64 30.47
N ASP A 83 16.91 -22.07 30.78
CA ASP A 83 18.18 -21.56 30.21
C ASP A 83 18.35 -21.77 28.69
N TYR A 84 17.48 -22.55 28.04
CA TYR A 84 17.57 -22.90 26.61
C TYR A 84 16.22 -22.96 25.87
N ALA A 85 15.14 -22.43 26.45
CA ALA A 85 13.81 -22.57 25.85
C ALA A 85 13.68 -21.82 24.51
N VAL A 86 13.10 -22.47 23.50
CA VAL A 86 12.70 -21.84 22.23
C VAL A 86 11.19 -21.64 22.22
N SER A 87 10.76 -20.39 22.22
CA SER A 87 9.35 -20.01 22.20
C SER A 87 8.78 -20.09 20.77
N LYS A 88 7.46 -20.26 20.65
CA LYS A 88 6.83 -20.13 19.33
C LYS A 88 6.91 -18.65 18.95
N ALA A 89 7.56 -18.32 17.83
CA ALA A 89 7.47 -16.98 17.28
C ALA A 89 5.99 -16.57 17.22
N PRO A 90 5.62 -15.39 17.75
CA PRO A 90 4.23 -14.94 17.71
C PRO A 90 3.82 -14.87 16.24
N ARG A 91 2.86 -15.71 15.85
CA ARG A 91 2.32 -15.75 14.48
C ARG A 91 1.59 -14.44 14.22
N GLY A 92 2.28 -13.44 13.66
CA GLY A 92 1.69 -12.15 13.28
C GLY A 92 0.60 -12.27 12.19
N ARG A 93 0.61 -13.37 11.42
CA ARG A 93 -0.45 -13.78 10.50
C ARG A 93 -0.88 -15.19 10.86
N THR A 94 -2.17 -15.39 11.16
CA THR A 94 -2.67 -16.72 11.50
C THR A 94 -2.98 -17.48 10.21
N TYR A 95 -2.12 -18.41 9.80
CA TYR A 95 -2.44 -19.45 8.80
C TYR A 95 -3.39 -20.52 9.37
N ALA A 96 -4.11 -20.21 10.46
CA ALA A 96 -4.85 -21.20 11.23
C ALA A 96 -5.97 -21.86 10.43
N ASP A 97 -6.52 -21.15 9.45
CA ASP A 97 -7.53 -21.63 8.53
C ASP A 97 -6.97 -22.00 7.15
N VAL A 98 -5.68 -21.78 6.89
CA VAL A 98 -5.04 -22.08 5.61
C VAL A 98 -4.51 -23.52 5.62
N VAL A 99 -4.95 -24.30 4.65
CA VAL A 99 -4.44 -25.62 4.28
C VAL A 99 -3.47 -25.40 3.13
N PHE A 100 -2.23 -25.85 3.30
CA PHE A 100 -1.19 -25.75 2.30
C PHE A 100 -0.31 -27.01 2.36
N ASP A 101 0.11 -27.48 1.19
CA ASP A 101 0.90 -28.68 1.00
C ASP A 101 2.11 -28.34 0.10
N HIS A 102 3.32 -28.71 0.51
CA HIS A 102 4.53 -28.40 -0.26
C HIS A 102 4.73 -29.38 -1.43
N ASP A 103 4.25 -30.62 -1.32
CA ASP A 103 4.44 -31.67 -2.34
C ASP A 103 4.00 -31.24 -3.75
N PRO A 104 2.79 -30.68 -3.96
CA PRO A 104 2.38 -30.21 -5.28
C PRO A 104 3.13 -28.94 -5.74
N HIS A 105 3.87 -28.28 -4.84
CA HIS A 105 4.57 -27.02 -5.09
C HIS A 105 6.09 -27.16 -5.22
N GLU A 106 6.64 -28.38 -5.13
CA GLU A 106 8.10 -28.63 -5.29
C GLU A 106 8.64 -28.20 -6.65
N VAL A 107 7.78 -28.09 -7.66
CA VAL A 107 8.13 -27.61 -9.01
C VAL A 107 8.36 -26.10 -9.08
N VAL A 108 8.14 -25.37 -7.98
CA VAL A 108 8.29 -23.92 -7.88
C VAL A 108 9.45 -23.60 -6.93
N ASP A 109 10.34 -22.68 -7.35
CA ASP A 109 11.43 -22.21 -6.49
C ASP A 109 10.92 -21.67 -5.15
N CYS A 110 11.54 -22.09 -4.04
CA CYS A 110 11.16 -21.70 -2.68
C CYS A 110 11.08 -20.18 -2.50
N SER A 111 12.01 -19.45 -3.12
CA SER A 111 12.12 -17.98 -3.07
C SER A 111 10.92 -17.28 -3.70
N ARG A 112 10.18 -17.95 -4.59
CA ARG A 112 8.97 -17.40 -5.19
C ARG A 112 7.86 -17.22 -4.15
N CYS A 113 7.85 -18.04 -3.10
CA CYS A 113 6.92 -17.91 -1.97
C CYS A 113 7.55 -17.24 -0.75
N HIS A 114 8.78 -17.62 -0.39
CA HIS A 114 9.47 -17.17 0.83
C HIS A 114 10.30 -15.90 0.65
N GLY A 115 10.30 -15.29 -0.54
CA GLY A 115 10.94 -14.00 -0.80
C GLY A 115 12.44 -14.03 -0.47
N ALA A 116 12.88 -13.05 0.31
CA ALA A 116 14.29 -12.87 0.67
C ALA A 116 14.72 -13.68 1.91
N THR A 117 13.98 -14.74 2.29
CA THR A 117 14.26 -15.53 3.51
C THR A 117 15.68 -16.07 3.57
N ALA A 118 16.28 -16.43 2.42
CA ALA A 118 17.68 -16.86 2.37
C ALA A 118 18.66 -15.82 2.93
N GLY A 119 18.34 -14.53 2.85
CA GLY A 119 19.16 -13.43 3.41
C GLY A 119 18.77 -13.02 4.83
N ALA A 120 17.88 -13.74 5.51
CA ALA A 120 17.44 -13.37 6.85
C ALA A 120 18.52 -13.69 7.90
N GLU A 121 19.03 -12.66 8.57
CA GLU A 121 20.04 -12.81 9.63
C GLU A 121 19.47 -13.37 10.95
N ASN A 122 18.15 -13.34 11.10
CA ASN A 122 17.44 -13.86 12.27
C ASN A 122 16.03 -14.33 11.90
N LEU A 123 15.39 -15.09 12.80
CA LEU A 123 14.05 -15.62 12.60
C LEU A 123 12.97 -14.52 12.43
N ALA A 124 13.21 -13.32 12.94
CA ALA A 124 12.27 -12.20 12.79
C ALA A 124 12.34 -11.55 11.39
N GLY A 125 13.37 -11.87 10.60
CA GLY A 125 13.52 -11.45 9.21
C GLY A 125 12.97 -12.45 8.18
N VAL A 126 12.45 -13.60 8.63
CA VAL A 126 11.82 -14.59 7.74
C VAL A 126 10.52 -14.03 7.16
N GLU A 127 10.40 -14.09 5.84
CA GLU A 127 9.22 -13.60 5.13
C GLU A 127 8.24 -14.75 4.88
N PHE A 128 6.98 -14.52 5.24
CA PHE A 128 5.91 -15.46 4.94
C PHE A 128 5.01 -14.90 3.82
N PRO A 129 4.67 -15.73 2.82
CA PRO A 129 3.89 -15.30 1.66
C PRO A 129 2.52 -14.75 2.08
N GLY A 130 2.12 -13.63 1.50
CA GLY A 130 0.72 -13.22 1.57
C GLY A 130 -0.15 -14.06 0.63
N MET A 131 -1.47 -13.96 0.80
CA MET A 131 -2.43 -14.57 -0.13
C MET A 131 -2.19 -14.14 -1.58
N ASP A 132 -1.71 -12.91 -1.80
CA ASP A 132 -1.39 -12.37 -3.12
C ASP A 132 -0.32 -13.18 -3.86
N VAL A 133 0.61 -13.81 -3.14
CA VAL A 133 1.63 -14.69 -3.73
C VAL A 133 0.98 -15.97 -4.27
N CYS A 134 0.11 -16.60 -3.48
CA CYS A 134 -0.64 -17.80 -3.90
C CYS A 134 -1.51 -17.49 -5.12
N MET A 135 -2.23 -16.36 -5.08
CA MET A 135 -3.10 -15.91 -6.17
C MET A 135 -2.34 -15.49 -7.44
N GLY A 136 -1.01 -15.41 -7.40
CA GLY A 136 -0.18 -15.21 -8.59
C GLY A 136 -0.16 -16.41 -9.54
N CYS A 137 -0.56 -17.59 -9.06
CA CYS A 137 -0.78 -18.80 -9.87
C CYS A 137 -2.17 -19.41 -9.65
N HIS A 138 -2.78 -19.24 -8.48
CA HIS A 138 -4.16 -19.65 -8.21
C HIS A 138 -5.15 -18.59 -8.73
N ASP A 139 -5.28 -18.50 -10.05
CA ASP A 139 -6.11 -17.53 -10.76
C ASP A 139 -7.35 -18.15 -11.43
N GLY A 140 -7.50 -19.47 -11.37
CA GLY A 140 -8.55 -20.25 -12.03
C GLY A 140 -8.15 -20.77 -13.41
N ASP A 141 -7.03 -20.29 -13.96
CA ASP A 141 -6.46 -20.73 -15.23
C ASP A 141 -5.28 -21.69 -15.00
N GLN A 142 -4.28 -21.29 -14.20
CA GLN A 142 -3.11 -22.13 -13.92
C GLN A 142 -3.32 -23.08 -12.74
N ALA A 143 -4.08 -22.65 -11.74
CA ALA A 143 -4.43 -23.45 -10.57
C ALA A 143 -5.81 -23.03 -10.00
N PRO A 144 -6.50 -23.93 -9.27
CA PRO A 144 -7.83 -23.64 -8.72
C PRO A 144 -7.80 -22.43 -7.77
N ALA A 145 -8.68 -21.45 -8.01
CA ALA A 145 -8.74 -20.18 -7.27
C ALA A 145 -9.89 -20.11 -6.25
N GLU A 146 -10.64 -21.21 -6.08
CA GLU A 146 -11.72 -21.28 -5.12
C GLU A 146 -11.18 -21.12 -3.70
N CYS A 147 -11.82 -20.28 -2.88
CA CYS A 147 -11.34 -19.98 -1.55
C CYS A 147 -11.21 -21.25 -0.68
N SER A 148 -12.06 -22.26 -0.91
CA SER A 148 -12.06 -23.54 -0.21
C SER A 148 -10.87 -24.43 -0.55
N THR A 149 -10.16 -24.17 -1.64
CA THR A 149 -8.93 -24.89 -2.02
C THR A 149 -7.85 -24.69 -0.96
N CYS A 150 -7.76 -23.48 -0.41
CA CYS A 150 -6.76 -23.14 0.60
C CYS A 150 -7.37 -22.89 1.98
N HIS A 151 -8.63 -22.47 2.10
CA HIS A 151 -9.23 -22.17 3.40
C HIS A 151 -10.12 -23.30 3.91
N SER A 152 -9.72 -23.92 5.02
CA SER A 152 -10.57 -24.83 5.81
C SER A 152 -11.80 -24.15 6.40
N ARG A 153 -11.76 -22.81 6.55
CA ARG A 153 -12.88 -21.97 6.96
C ARG A 153 -12.81 -20.62 6.24
N ILE A 154 -13.78 -20.33 5.39
CA ILE A 154 -13.83 -19.04 4.69
C ILE A 154 -14.58 -18.03 5.55
N ARG A 155 -13.88 -16.97 6.00
CA ARG A 155 -14.45 -15.89 6.81
C ARG A 155 -15.11 -14.83 5.94
N VAL A 156 -16.07 -15.23 5.10
CA VAL A 156 -16.84 -14.29 4.27
C VAL A 156 -17.54 -13.29 5.20
N GLY A 157 -17.18 -12.00 5.09
CA GLY A 157 -17.77 -10.93 5.90
C GLY A 157 -16.98 -10.52 7.15
N GLN A 158 -15.87 -11.19 7.50
CA GLN A 158 -14.97 -10.65 8.53
C GLN A 158 -14.01 -9.64 7.91
N LYS A 159 -14.20 -8.37 8.27
CA LYS A 159 -13.34 -7.30 7.77
C LYS A 159 -11.89 -7.49 8.25
N PRO A 160 -10.87 -7.33 7.39
CA PRO A 160 -9.47 -7.35 7.79
C PRO A 160 -9.17 -6.26 8.85
N PRO A 161 -8.10 -6.38 9.64
CA PRO A 161 -7.68 -5.33 10.59
C PRO A 161 -7.46 -3.96 9.93
N SER A 162 -7.16 -3.92 8.63
CA SER A 162 -7.04 -2.68 7.85
C SER A 162 -8.37 -1.92 7.71
N HIS A 163 -9.52 -2.59 7.83
CA HIS A 163 -10.86 -2.01 7.75
C HIS A 163 -11.31 -1.40 9.10
N ASP A 164 -10.48 -0.50 9.63
CA ASP A 164 -10.78 0.28 10.82
C ASP A 164 -11.31 1.68 10.48
N GLY A 165 -11.63 2.48 11.50
CA GLY A 165 -12.16 3.84 11.32
C GLY A 165 -11.19 4.82 10.66
N LEU A 166 -9.94 4.44 10.40
CA LEU A 166 -8.95 5.25 9.70
C LEU A 166 -8.70 4.77 8.26
N TRP A 167 -9.44 3.75 7.80
CA TRP A 167 -9.31 3.19 6.45
C TRP A 167 -9.39 4.27 5.37
N GLU A 168 -10.39 5.15 5.42
CA GLU A 168 -10.58 6.23 4.44
C GLU A 168 -9.34 7.13 4.27
N LYS A 169 -8.59 7.35 5.36
CA LYS A 169 -7.40 8.21 5.34
C LYS A 169 -6.14 7.50 4.84
N ARG A 170 -6.14 6.16 4.83
CA ARG A 170 -4.95 5.32 4.62
C ARG A 170 -5.03 4.45 3.36
N HIS A 171 -6.22 4.08 2.89
CA HIS A 171 -6.36 3.32 1.65
C HIS A 171 -5.82 4.13 0.47
N GLY A 172 -5.06 3.47 -0.40
CA GLY A 172 -4.36 4.11 -1.53
C GLY A 172 -3.06 4.85 -1.19
N LYS A 173 -2.73 5.09 0.09
CA LYS A 173 -1.41 5.66 0.50
C LYS A 173 -0.36 4.62 0.83
N ARG A 174 -0.82 3.39 1.05
CA ARG A 174 -0.02 2.23 1.39
C ARG A 174 0.33 1.52 0.09
N GLY A 175 1.57 1.71 -0.38
CA GLY A 175 2.07 1.11 -1.62
C GLY A 175 2.10 -0.42 -1.61
N ASP A 176 1.94 -1.01 -0.42
CA ASP A 176 1.78 -2.44 -0.15
C ASP A 176 0.38 -2.98 -0.47
N LEU A 177 -0.65 -2.14 -0.55
CA LEU A 177 -2.02 -2.59 -0.85
C LEU A 177 -2.41 -2.21 -2.28
N ARG A 178 -2.32 -3.18 -3.18
CA ARG A 178 -2.75 -3.04 -4.59
C ARG A 178 -4.25 -3.28 -4.71
N GLU A 179 -4.87 -2.71 -5.72
CA GLU A 179 -6.29 -2.93 -6.02
C GLU A 179 -6.62 -4.43 -6.16
N ALA A 180 -5.71 -5.20 -6.76
CA ALA A 180 -5.83 -6.65 -6.89
C ALA A 180 -6.06 -7.35 -5.55
N THR A 181 -5.38 -6.94 -4.49
CA THR A 181 -5.53 -7.51 -3.14
C THR A 181 -6.92 -7.27 -2.58
N CYS A 182 -7.52 -6.11 -2.84
CA CYS A 182 -8.89 -5.80 -2.40
C CYS A 182 -9.91 -6.66 -3.15
N ARG A 183 -9.67 -6.92 -4.44
CA ARG A 183 -10.56 -7.71 -5.31
C ARG A 183 -10.64 -9.18 -4.92
N LEU A 184 -9.69 -9.68 -4.12
CA LEU A 184 -9.73 -11.03 -3.55
C LEU A 184 -10.99 -11.25 -2.68
N CYS A 185 -11.44 -10.20 -1.98
CA CYS A 185 -12.65 -10.25 -1.14
C CYS A 185 -13.81 -9.41 -1.70
N HIS A 186 -13.52 -8.40 -2.52
CA HIS A 186 -14.52 -7.50 -3.11
C HIS A 186 -14.63 -7.76 -4.62
N PRO A 187 -15.51 -8.67 -5.06
CA PRO A 187 -15.68 -8.94 -6.48
C PRO A 187 -16.26 -7.71 -7.18
N GLY A 188 -15.52 -7.22 -8.18
CA GLY A 188 -15.94 -6.10 -9.00
C GLY A 188 -15.64 -4.70 -8.43
N PRO A 189 -15.91 -3.65 -9.22
CA PRO A 189 -15.45 -2.30 -8.91
C PRO A 189 -16.42 -1.49 -8.03
N ASP A 190 -17.60 -2.02 -7.70
CA ASP A 190 -18.70 -1.23 -7.12
C ASP A 190 -18.39 -0.72 -5.71
N ALA A 191 -17.72 -1.53 -4.90
CA ALA A 191 -17.26 -1.13 -3.57
C ALA A 191 -16.34 0.11 -3.64
N CYS A 192 -15.42 0.15 -4.60
CA CYS A 192 -14.53 1.28 -4.84
C CYS A 192 -15.30 2.47 -5.42
N ARG A 193 -16.10 2.22 -6.47
CA ARG A 193 -16.81 3.26 -7.23
C ARG A 193 -17.84 4.00 -6.41
N THR A 194 -18.48 3.36 -5.44
CA THR A 194 -19.50 3.99 -4.60
C THR A 194 -18.95 5.24 -3.92
N CYS A 195 -17.76 5.14 -3.30
CA CYS A 195 -17.11 6.28 -2.67
C CYS A 195 -16.37 7.16 -3.71
N HIS A 196 -15.56 6.57 -4.59
CA HIS A 196 -14.75 7.34 -5.54
C HIS A 196 -15.55 8.15 -6.58
N ARG A 197 -16.82 7.80 -6.83
CA ARG A 197 -17.73 8.62 -7.64
C ARG A 197 -18.44 9.71 -6.85
N ALA A 198 -18.65 9.50 -5.54
CA ALA A 198 -19.30 10.46 -4.67
C ALA A 198 -18.32 11.54 -4.16
N GLU A 199 -17.08 11.14 -3.90
CA GLU A 199 -16.06 12.01 -3.34
C GLU A 199 -15.35 12.82 -4.43
N LYS A 200 -15.29 14.13 -4.22
CA LYS A 200 -14.61 15.02 -5.17
C LYS A 200 -13.10 14.88 -5.01
N PRO A 201 -12.34 14.73 -6.12
CA PRO A 201 -10.89 14.82 -6.06
C PRO A 201 -10.43 16.09 -5.37
N ARG A 202 -9.30 16.04 -4.65
CA ARG A 202 -8.72 17.21 -3.97
C ARG A 202 -8.44 18.39 -4.90
N SER A 203 -8.29 18.13 -6.20
CA SER A 203 -8.15 19.15 -7.23
C SER A 203 -9.42 19.97 -7.44
N HIS A 204 -10.60 19.52 -7.03
CA HIS A 204 -11.89 20.21 -7.21
C HIS A 204 -12.03 21.43 -6.31
N THR A 205 -11.23 22.45 -6.63
CA THR A 205 -11.20 23.75 -5.98
C THR A 205 -11.57 24.83 -6.99
N LEU A 206 -12.01 25.99 -6.50
CA LEU A 206 -12.25 27.15 -7.38
C LEU A 206 -10.97 27.57 -8.12
N GLY A 207 -9.82 27.45 -7.46
CA GLY A 207 -8.52 27.76 -8.06
C GLY A 207 -8.21 26.87 -9.26
N TRP A 208 -8.50 25.56 -9.17
CA TRP A 208 -8.34 24.64 -10.28
C TRP A 208 -9.31 24.94 -11.42
N LYS A 209 -10.60 25.12 -11.09
CA LYS A 209 -11.64 25.48 -12.05
C LYS A 209 -11.26 26.73 -12.84
N ASP A 210 -10.71 27.75 -12.19
CA ASP A 210 -10.47 29.04 -12.85
C ASP A 210 -9.11 29.13 -13.56
N ARG A 211 -8.11 28.31 -13.16
CA ARG A 211 -6.71 28.54 -13.59
C ARG A 211 -5.98 27.34 -14.16
N SER A 212 -6.34 26.10 -13.83
CA SER A 212 -5.51 24.94 -14.19
C SER A 212 -6.24 23.74 -14.79
N HIS A 213 -7.57 23.62 -14.67
CA HIS A 213 -8.31 22.50 -15.27
C HIS A 213 -8.12 22.43 -16.79
N GLY A 214 -8.00 23.58 -17.46
CA GLY A 214 -7.80 23.63 -18.91
C GLY A 214 -6.43 23.12 -19.36
N LEU A 215 -5.40 23.22 -18.52
CA LEU A 215 -4.09 22.64 -18.80
C LEU A 215 -4.15 21.12 -18.62
N GLU A 216 -4.73 20.67 -17.51
CA GLU A 216 -4.89 19.24 -17.22
C GLU A 216 -5.74 18.54 -18.30
N ALA A 217 -6.88 19.13 -18.67
CA ALA A 217 -7.75 18.64 -19.74
C ALA A 217 -7.15 18.76 -21.16
N ARG A 218 -6.01 19.42 -21.35
CA ARG A 218 -5.25 19.33 -22.61
C ARG A 218 -4.34 18.11 -22.64
N HIS A 219 -3.84 17.70 -21.47
CA HIS A 219 -2.94 16.56 -21.33
C HIS A 219 -3.69 15.23 -21.21
N ASP A 220 -4.72 15.19 -20.36
CA ASP A 220 -5.47 13.96 -20.08
C ASP A 220 -6.93 14.29 -19.75
N ARG A 221 -7.80 14.11 -20.75
CA ARG A 221 -9.26 14.26 -20.58
C ARG A 221 -9.89 13.01 -19.99
N ASP A 222 -9.24 11.85 -20.13
CA ASP A 222 -9.79 10.57 -19.71
C ASP A 222 -9.81 10.47 -18.17
N ASN A 223 -8.86 11.13 -17.50
CA ASN A 223 -8.90 11.31 -16.05
C ASN A 223 -10.21 11.97 -15.57
N CYS A 224 -10.73 12.96 -16.31
CA CYS A 224 -12.01 13.59 -15.99
C CYS A 224 -13.20 12.67 -16.32
N ARG A 225 -13.08 11.87 -17.38
CA ARG A 225 -14.13 10.92 -17.83
C ARG A 225 -14.34 9.74 -16.89
N ALA A 226 -13.42 9.52 -15.95
CA ALA A 226 -13.59 8.57 -14.86
C ALA A 226 -14.88 8.84 -14.04
N CYS A 227 -15.27 10.12 -13.93
CA CYS A 227 -16.47 10.55 -13.20
C CYS A 227 -17.45 11.40 -14.03
N HIS A 228 -16.98 12.12 -15.06
CA HIS A 228 -17.79 13.07 -15.82
C HIS A 228 -18.10 12.60 -17.24
N THR A 229 -19.30 12.94 -17.73
CA THR A 229 -19.70 12.70 -19.12
C THR A 229 -19.29 13.88 -20.02
N ALA A 230 -19.29 13.66 -21.35
CA ALA A 230 -18.98 14.72 -22.31
C ALA A 230 -19.90 15.95 -22.17
N THR A 231 -21.14 15.75 -21.74
CA THR A 231 -22.11 16.84 -21.49
C THR A 231 -21.65 17.80 -20.41
N PHE A 232 -20.97 17.32 -19.36
CA PHE A 232 -20.41 18.17 -18.31
C PHE A 232 -19.42 19.20 -18.85
N CYS A 233 -18.59 18.80 -19.83
CA CYS A 233 -17.65 19.71 -20.49
C CYS A 233 -18.40 20.78 -21.28
N SER A 234 -19.36 20.38 -22.12
CA SER A 234 -20.11 21.32 -22.96
C SER A 234 -20.96 22.28 -22.14
N ASP A 235 -21.51 21.85 -21.00
CA ASP A 235 -22.38 22.66 -20.15
C ASP A 235 -21.67 23.88 -19.56
N CYS A 236 -20.37 23.77 -19.26
CA CYS A 236 -19.58 24.89 -18.79
C CYS A 236 -18.90 25.66 -19.94
N HIS A 237 -18.45 24.96 -20.99
CA HIS A 237 -17.77 25.61 -22.13
C HIS A 237 -18.70 26.43 -23.04
N ARG A 238 -20.02 26.28 -22.88
CA ARG A 238 -21.04 27.16 -23.47
C ARG A 238 -21.25 28.46 -22.66
N GLU A 239 -20.74 28.53 -21.43
CA GLU A 239 -20.83 29.73 -20.59
C GLU A 239 -19.60 30.61 -20.79
N ALA A 240 -19.81 31.93 -20.89
CA ALA A 240 -18.70 32.87 -20.94
C ALA A 240 -17.89 32.79 -19.62
N PRO A 241 -16.55 32.70 -19.67
CA PRO A 241 -15.77 32.57 -18.46
C PRO A 241 -15.90 33.84 -17.62
N ARG A 242 -15.74 33.73 -16.30
CA ARG A 242 -15.86 34.86 -15.35
C ARG A 242 -15.04 36.09 -15.74
N SER A 243 -13.91 35.89 -16.42
CA SER A 243 -13.08 36.97 -16.95
C SER A 243 -13.79 37.88 -17.97
N HIS A 244 -14.93 37.47 -18.53
CA HIS A 244 -15.78 38.28 -19.41
C HIS A 244 -16.78 39.17 -18.66
N SER A 245 -16.84 39.07 -17.32
CA SER A 245 -17.78 39.83 -16.50
C SER A 245 -17.06 40.79 -15.55
N PRO A 246 -17.48 42.07 -15.46
CA PRO A 246 -18.43 42.73 -16.36
C PRO A 246 -17.81 42.98 -17.74
N ARG A 247 -18.62 42.87 -18.80
CA ARG A 247 -18.13 42.99 -20.20
C ARG A 247 -17.36 44.27 -20.46
N ASN A 248 -17.83 45.39 -19.92
CA ASN A 248 -17.17 46.70 -20.08
C ASN A 248 -15.81 46.74 -19.40
N GLY A 249 -15.66 46.10 -18.23
CA GLY A 249 -14.38 46.01 -17.52
C GLY A 249 -13.39 45.10 -18.23
N TRP A 250 -13.87 43.98 -18.79
CA TRP A 250 -13.04 43.11 -19.63
C TRP A 250 -12.55 43.84 -20.89
N LEU A 251 -13.43 44.52 -21.63
CA LEU A 251 -13.06 45.28 -22.83
C LEU A 251 -12.04 46.39 -22.51
N ALA A 252 -12.23 47.12 -21.40
CA ALA A 252 -11.37 48.23 -21.03
C ALA A 252 -9.96 47.81 -20.58
N SER A 253 -9.83 46.71 -19.83
CA SER A 253 -8.58 46.41 -19.11
C SER A 253 -7.98 45.03 -19.43
N GLY A 254 -8.79 44.04 -19.81
CA GLY A 254 -8.36 42.65 -19.96
C GLY A 254 -8.24 42.17 -21.41
N HIS A 255 -9.13 42.64 -22.28
CA HIS A 255 -9.29 42.16 -23.65
C HIS A 255 -8.02 42.38 -24.49
N ARG A 256 -7.47 43.61 -24.48
CA ARG A 256 -6.26 43.94 -25.24
C ARG A 256 -5.04 43.10 -24.80
N ILE A 257 -4.85 42.94 -23.49
CA ILE A 257 -3.71 42.22 -22.92
C ILE A 257 -3.79 40.73 -23.25
N ARG A 258 -4.96 40.11 -23.01
CA ARG A 258 -5.16 38.68 -23.29
C ARG A 258 -5.24 38.38 -24.78
N GLY A 259 -5.85 39.25 -25.59
CA GLY A 259 -5.88 39.10 -27.05
C GLY A 259 -4.49 39.18 -27.68
N ALA A 260 -3.55 39.92 -27.08
CA ALA A 260 -2.17 39.93 -27.56
C ALA A 260 -1.41 38.63 -27.25
N ALA A 261 -1.61 38.05 -26.05
CA ALA A 261 -0.85 36.90 -25.56
C ALA A 261 -1.50 35.53 -25.85
N GLU A 262 -2.82 35.46 -25.94
CA GLU A 262 -3.59 34.21 -25.88
C GLU A 262 -4.72 34.17 -26.93
N ARG A 263 -4.45 34.72 -28.13
CA ARG A 263 -5.43 34.89 -29.21
C ARG A 263 -6.16 33.59 -29.60
N GLU A 264 -5.51 32.43 -29.45
CA GLU A 264 -6.10 31.12 -29.73
C GLU A 264 -7.04 30.60 -28.63
N ASN A 265 -6.90 31.05 -27.39
CA ASN A 265 -7.82 30.67 -26.31
C ASN A 265 -9.22 31.28 -26.55
N CYS A 266 -9.30 32.45 -27.20
CA CYS A 266 -10.57 33.06 -27.58
C CYS A 266 -11.30 32.25 -28.67
N ARG A 267 -10.57 31.54 -29.53
CA ARG A 267 -11.14 30.75 -30.63
C ARG A 267 -11.75 29.43 -30.21
N VAL A 268 -11.62 29.07 -28.95
CA VAL A 268 -12.32 27.94 -28.35
C VAL A 268 -13.83 28.16 -28.39
N CYS A 269 -14.28 29.42 -28.25
CA CYS A 269 -15.69 29.78 -28.25
C CYS A 269 -16.08 30.74 -29.39
N HIS A 270 -15.15 31.59 -29.85
CA HIS A 270 -15.44 32.65 -30.82
C HIS A 270 -14.84 32.39 -32.20
N THR A 271 -15.60 32.66 -33.27
CA THR A 271 -15.07 32.60 -34.64
C THR A 271 -14.56 33.96 -35.13
N ARG A 272 -13.63 33.96 -36.09
CA ARG A 272 -13.05 35.20 -36.66
C ARG A 272 -14.07 36.06 -37.42
N THR A 273 -15.19 35.48 -37.80
CA THR A 273 -16.24 36.13 -38.59
C THR A 273 -17.41 36.62 -37.72
N GLU A 274 -17.31 36.51 -36.39
CA GLU A 274 -18.37 37.01 -35.52
C GLU A 274 -18.49 38.53 -35.61
N ALA A 275 -19.73 38.99 -35.77
CA ALA A 275 -20.06 40.41 -35.82
C ALA A 275 -19.58 41.17 -34.57
N SER A 276 -19.57 40.49 -33.42
CA SER A 276 -19.07 41.01 -32.14
C SER A 276 -17.58 41.39 -32.18
N CYS A 277 -16.77 40.67 -32.94
CA CYS A 277 -15.35 40.94 -33.13
C CYS A 277 -15.12 41.96 -34.24
N LEU A 278 -15.80 41.79 -35.38
CA LEU A 278 -15.65 42.64 -36.57
C LEU A 278 -16.07 44.09 -36.31
N ALA A 279 -16.98 44.33 -35.37
CA ALA A 279 -17.38 45.68 -34.95
C ALA A 279 -16.20 46.55 -34.48
N CYS A 280 -15.13 45.95 -33.96
CA CYS A 280 -13.92 46.67 -33.53
C CYS A 280 -12.67 46.26 -34.33
N HIS A 281 -12.68 45.10 -34.99
CA HIS A 281 -11.58 44.56 -35.80
C HIS A 281 -11.99 44.33 -37.27
N PRO A 282 -12.29 45.39 -38.04
CA PRO A 282 -12.89 45.27 -39.38
C PRO A 282 -11.97 44.65 -40.43
N GLN A 283 -10.65 44.63 -40.18
CA GLN A 283 -9.66 44.00 -41.05
C GLN A 283 -9.20 42.61 -40.53
N GLY A 284 -9.90 42.08 -39.52
CA GLY A 284 -9.44 40.91 -38.77
C GLY A 284 -8.48 41.27 -37.62
N TYR A 285 -8.07 40.26 -36.86
CA TYR A 285 -7.23 40.37 -35.65
C TYR A 285 -6.14 39.31 -35.60
#